data_AF-A0A7W3SW00-F1
#
_entry.id   AF-A0A7W3SW00-F1
#
_cell.length_a   1.000
_cell.length_b   1.000
_cell.length_c   1.000
_cell.angle_alpha   90.00
_cell.angle_beta   90.00
_cell.angle_gamma   90.00
#
_symmetry.space_group_name_H-M   'P 1'
#
loop_
_entity.id
_entity.type
_entity.pdbx_description
1 polymer ?
#
loop_
_entity_poly.entity_id
_entity_poly.type
_entity_poly.pdbx_seq_one_letter_code
_entity_poly.pdbx_strand_id
1 'polypeptide(L)' 'MIRWGNVWSDNSSIIPLSRVQHVDQEQDMLAKRLGLSELTITTAGDHHFIVGLTEEDAVRLRRQIIELSKLDNEDAYYD' A
#
# COMPACT_ATOMS: atom_id res chain seq x y z
N MET A 1 34.62 9.15 17.59
CA MET A 1 34.27 9.87 16.34
C MET A 1 33.50 8.89 15.46
N ILE A 2 32.16 8.92 15.49
CA ILE A 2 31.31 7.96 14.76
C ILE A 2 30.72 8.67 13.54
N ARG A 3 30.98 8.13 12.34
CA ARG A 3 30.56 8.70 11.06
C ARG A 3 29.10 8.32 10.79
N TRP A 4 28.19 9.27 10.99
CA TRP A 4 26.79 9.20 10.55
C TRP A 4 26.75 9.28 9.01
N GLY A 5 26.98 8.16 8.35
CA GLY A 5 26.86 8.07 6.89
C GLY A 5 25.43 7.74 6.49
N ASN A 6 24.83 8.59 5.64
CA ASN A 6 23.74 8.30 4.70
C ASN A 6 22.70 7.25 5.15
N VAL A 7 21.65 7.69 5.87
CA VAL A 7 20.46 6.86 6.19
C VAL A 7 19.25 7.19 5.30
N TRP A 8 19.50 7.68 4.08
CA TRP A 8 18.44 8.02 3.14
C TRP A 8 18.51 7.02 1.99
N SER A 9 17.63 6.03 2.01
CA SER A 9 17.46 5.07 0.92
C SER A 9 16.08 5.32 0.33
N ASP A 10 16.05 5.77 -0.93
CA ASP A 10 14.81 5.87 -1.70
C ASP A 10 14.58 4.52 -2.37
N ASN A 11 13.52 3.81 -1.95
CA ASN A 11 13.19 2.50 -2.48
C ASN A 11 11.84 2.58 -3.18
N SER A 12 11.85 2.54 -4.51
CA SER A 12 10.64 2.50 -5.33
C SER A 12 10.36 1.07 -5.77
N SER A 13 9.16 0.56 -5.49
CA SER A 13 8.67 -0.72 -6.01
C SER A 13 7.43 -0.49 -6.89
N ILE A 14 7.36 -1.18 -8.02
CA ILE A 14 6.20 -1.15 -8.93
C ILE A 14 5.42 -2.45 -8.73
N ILE A 15 4.17 -2.33 -8.30
CA ILE A 15 3.28 -3.47 -8.05
C ILE A 15 2.26 -3.54 -9.20
N PRO A 16 2.26 -4.61 -10.02
CA PRO A 16 1.21 -4.82 -11.01
C PRO A 16 -0.13 -5.08 -10.32
N LEU A 17 -1.19 -4.44 -10.81
CA LEU A 17 -2.52 -4.50 -10.18
C LEU A 17 -3.16 -5.89 -10.26
N SER A 18 -2.96 -6.64 -11.35
CA SER A 18 -3.33 -8.05 -11.49
C SER A 18 -2.71 -8.98 -10.43
N ARG A 19 -1.62 -8.57 -9.77
CA ARG A 19 -0.98 -9.38 -8.70
C ARG A 19 -1.50 -9.04 -7.31
N VAL A 20 -2.29 -7.97 -7.16
CA VAL A 20 -2.87 -7.57 -5.88
C VAL A 20 -3.96 -8.55 -5.52
N GLN A 21 -3.77 -9.24 -4.40
CA GLN A 21 -4.74 -10.20 -3.89
C GLN A 21 -5.66 -9.57 -2.86
N HIS A 22 -5.07 -8.77 -1.97
CA HIS A 22 -5.78 -8.22 -0.84
C HIS A 22 -5.22 -6.85 -0.46
N VAL A 23 -6.11 -5.97 -0.02
CA VAL A 23 -5.78 -4.61 0.41
C VAL A 23 -6.49 -4.32 1.73
N ASP A 24 -5.70 -4.31 2.80
CA ASP A 24 -6.14 -4.03 4.16
C ASP A 24 -5.80 -2.62 4.58
N GLN A 25 -6.65 -2.09 5.45
CA GLN A 25 -6.37 -0.89 6.21
C GLN A 25 -6.27 -1.30 7.68
N GLU A 26 -5.14 -0.99 8.30
CA GLU A 26 -4.92 -1.20 9.72
C GLU A 26 -4.80 0.14 10.45
N GLN A 27 -5.33 0.18 11.67
CA GLN A 27 -5.29 1.36 12.53
C GLN A 27 -5.07 0.94 13.98
N ASP A 28 -3.81 0.79 14.34
CA ASP A 28 -3.42 0.49 15.71
C ASP A 28 -3.75 1.65 16.67
N MET A 29 -3.79 1.34 17.98
CA MET A 29 -4.13 2.32 19.01
C MET A 29 -3.29 3.61 18.94
N LEU A 30 -2.01 3.49 18.59
CA LEU A 30 -1.12 4.65 18.43
C LEU A 30 -1.48 5.44 17.17
N ALA A 31 -1.65 4.78 16.03
CA ALA A 31 -2.03 5.40 14.76
C ALA A 31 -3.38 6.14 14.91
N LYS A 32 -4.36 5.51 15.57
CA LYS A 32 -5.66 6.10 15.89
C LYS A 32 -5.56 7.39 16.71
N ARG A 33 -4.66 7.43 17.70
CA ARG A 33 -4.42 8.64 18.51
C ARG A 33 -3.78 9.77 17.70
N LEU A 34 -3.03 9.43 16.67
CA LEU A 34 -2.35 10.39 15.79
C LEU A 34 -3.18 10.75 14.55
N GLY A 35 -4.38 10.17 14.37
CA GLY A 35 -5.20 10.33 13.16
C GLY A 35 -4.57 9.70 11.92
N LEU A 36 -3.68 8.73 12.12
CA LEU A 36 -2.96 8.03 11.07
C LEU A 36 -3.51 6.62 10.88
N SER A 37 -3.24 6.04 9.73
CA SER A 37 -3.56 4.67 9.35
C SER A 37 -2.41 4.09 8.52
N GLU A 38 -2.38 2.76 8.47
CA GLU A 38 -1.50 1.98 7.61
C GLU A 38 -2.31 1.26 6.54
N LEU A 39 -1.78 1.19 5.32
CA LEU A 39 -2.35 0.43 4.22
C LEU A 39 -1.41 -0.72 3.88
N THR A 40 -1.94 -1.95 3.91
CA THR A 40 -1.20 -3.18 3.61
C THR A 40 -1.70 -3.77 2.32
N ILE A 41 -0.80 -3.90 1.35
CA ILE A 41 -1.07 -4.47 0.03
C ILE A 41 -0.40 -5.84 -0.01
N THR A 42 -1.20 -6.90 -0.10
CA THR A 42 -0.70 -8.26 -0.22
C THR A 42 -0.79 -8.71 -1.67
N THR A 43 0.33 -9.15 -2.21
CA THR A 43 0.46 -9.66 -3.58
C THR A 43 0.92 -11.11 -3.57
N ALA A 44 0.90 -11.76 -4.73
CA ALA A 44 1.41 -13.11 -4.92
C ALA A 44 2.94 -13.19 -4.69
N GLY A 45 3.36 -13.19 -3.43
CA GLY A 45 4.75 -13.37 -3.01
C GLY A 45 5.39 -12.19 -2.27
N ASP A 46 4.68 -11.09 -2.04
CA ASP A 46 5.23 -9.91 -1.34
C ASP A 46 4.15 -9.11 -0.60
N HIS A 47 4.58 -8.35 0.41
CA HIS A 47 3.75 -7.44 1.20
C HIS A 47 4.33 -6.03 1.18
N HIS A 48 3.49 -5.05 0.84
CA HIS A 48 3.88 -3.64 0.81
C HIS A 48 3.05 -2.84 1.80
N PHE A 49 3.71 -1.92 2.49
CA PHE A 49 3.09 -1.12 3.56
C PHE A 49 3.23 0.36 3.22
N ILE A 50 2.14 1.10 3.41
CA ILE A 50 2.15 2.56 3.36
C ILE A 50 1.72 3.07 4.73
N VAL A 51 2.69 3.55 5.49
CA VAL A 51 2.50 4.04 6.86
C VAL A 51 2.27 5.53 6.89
N GLY A 52 1.56 6.01 7.92
CA GLY A 52 1.39 7.45 8.15
C GLY A 52 0.41 8.13 7.20
N LEU A 53 -0.51 7.37 6.61
CA LEU A 53 -1.62 7.92 5.84
C LEU A 53 -2.64 8.54 6.79
N THR A 54 -3.34 9.58 6.35
CA THR A 54 -4.58 9.96 7.04
C THR A 54 -5.62 8.86 6.85
N GLU A 55 -6.60 8.77 7.75
CA GLU A 55 -7.68 7.79 7.62
C GLU A 55 -8.44 7.94 6.28
N GLU A 56 -8.72 9.18 5.87
CA GLU A 56 -9.38 9.47 4.59
C GLU A 56 -8.54 9.03 3.39
N ASP A 57 -7.23 9.27 3.42
CA ASP A 57 -6.32 8.86 2.36
C ASP A 57 -6.21 7.34 2.28
N ALA A 58 -6.11 6.66 3.42
CA ALA A 58 -6.06 5.20 3.48
C ALA A 58 -7.32 4.57 2.89
N VAL A 59 -8.50 5.07 3.26
CA VAL A 59 -9.78 4.62 2.70
C VAL A 59 -9.85 4.88 1.19
N ARG A 60 -9.43 6.06 0.74
CA ARG A 60 -9.45 6.44 -0.67
C ARG A 60 -8.51 5.56 -1.51
N LEU A 61 -7.27 5.40 -1.07
CA LEU A 61 -6.26 4.59 -1.75
C LEU A 61 -6.67 3.13 -1.80
N ARG A 62 -7.13 2.57 -0.68
CA ARG A 62 -7.67 1.20 -0.64
C ARG A 62 -8.73 0.98 -1.71
N ARG A 63 -9.71 1.88 -1.79
CA ARG A 63 -10.78 1.80 -2.79
C ARG A 63 -10.23 1.88 -4.21
N GLN A 64 -9.34 2.83 -4.48
CA GLN A 64 -8.75 2.99 -5.82
C GLN A 64 -7.98 1.75 -6.26
N ILE A 65 -7.16 1.16 -5.39
CA ILE A 65 -6.39 -0.05 -5.72
C ILE A 65 -7.31 -1.23 -6.00
N ILE A 66 -8.36 -1.41 -5.21
CA ILE A 66 -9.36 -2.48 -5.43
C ILE A 66 -10.10 -2.30 -6.75
N GLU A 67 -10.51 -1.08 -7.10
CA GLU A 67 -11.23 -0.85 -8.36
C GLU A 67 -10.30 -1.01 -9.57
N LEU A 68 -9.08 -0.49 -9.50
CA LEU A 68 -8.10 -0.63 -10.57
C LEU A 68 -7.66 -2.09 -10.76
N SER A 69 -7.55 -2.87 -9.69
CA SER A 69 -7.23 -4.30 -9.81
C SER A 69 -8.34 -5.10 -10.46
N LYS A 70 -9.61 -4.74 -10.26
CA LYS A 70 -10.73 -5.40 -10.97
C LYS A 70 -10.69 -5.15 -12.47
N LEU A 71 -10.46 -3.91 -12.88
CA LEU A 71 -10.40 -3.52 -14.30
C LEU A 71 -9.30 -4.25 -15.06
N ASP A 72 -8.09 -4.32 -14.47
CA ASP A 72 -6.94 -5.04 -15.06
C ASP A 72 -7.23 -6.54 -15.25
N ASN A 73 -8.07 -7.14 -14.40
CA ASN A 73 -8.49 -8.53 -14.55
C ASN A 73 -9.57 -8.72 -15.64
N GLU A 74 -10.39 -7.70 -15.92
CA GLU A 74 -11.50 -7.77 -16.88
C GLU A 74 -10.99 -7.65 -18.33
N ASP A 75 -9.97 -6.83 -18.55
CA ASP A 75 -9.30 -6.65 -19.85
C ASP A 75 -8.53 -7.90 -20.32
N ALA A 76 -8.21 -8.83 -19.40
CA ALA A 76 -7.52 -10.08 -19.71
C ALA A 76 -8.44 -11.20 -20.28
N TYR A 77 -9.75 -10.98 -20.35
CA TYR A 77 -10.74 -11.97 -20.83
C TYR A 77 -11.29 -11.70 -22.24
N TYR A 78 -10.83 -10.65 -22.92
CA TYR A 78 -11.19 -10.34 -24.31
C TYR A 78 -9.96 -10.43 -25.23
N ASP A 79 -9.51 -11.65 -25.52
CA ASP A 79 -8.71 -12.01 -26.71
C ASP A 79 -9.19 -13.37 -27.24
#